data_AF-A0A6P7FRX2-F1
#
_entry.id   AF-A0A6P7FRX2-F1
#
_cell.length_a   1.000
_cell.length_b   1.000
_cell.length_c   1.000
_cell.angle_alpha   90.00
_cell.angle_beta   90.00
_cell.angle_gamma   90.00
#
_symmetry.space_group_name_H-M   'P 1'
#
loop_
_entity.id
_entity.type
_entity.pdbx_description
1 polymer ?
#
loop_
_entity_poly.entity_id
_entity_poly.type
_entity_poly.pdbx_seq_one_letter_code
_entity_poly.pdbx_strand_id
1 'polypeptide(L)'
;MSKSELLKEYKKNVVQIKKHAKNLGLSEKEVNILFEQSFLELRKEQNGTNVPKPIKAQSLCTSIRNIFVLFTTLSFFIYILLNVHQPTSSIVLRNVQGLTYPTLKFIRFLSVPIIRLFPSLTDLYDETCLIENPYFYVADMECWPCENVFAVLNISSMEESYLKSESGTPFIVKSNQKTVTLKTLQQTYKQNRVLLDSETRRLQSTNSSITTLRDLFGSDDNIFLSNLNTHISWRITKMASARIIRQVFPKPFFLPERSGQSVERFVMLDGHTAEPYVLPNTECSYVFLIQGSGERSIVLKPSKECSNNCRTVSVVLKPSYILWYNWWYWRPISLPVTNATGPSITYINSYC
;
A
#
# COMPACT_ATOMS: atom_id res chain seq x y z
N MET A 1 44.80 -59.51 -16.65
CA MET A 1 44.36 -60.79 -16.09
C MET A 1 42.86 -60.70 -15.84
N SER A 2 42.07 -61.62 -16.39
CA SER A 2 40.62 -61.62 -16.18
C SER A 2 40.29 -62.01 -14.73
N LYS A 3 39.13 -61.57 -14.22
CA LYS A 3 38.69 -61.91 -12.84
C LYS A 3 38.68 -63.42 -12.58
N SER A 4 38.38 -64.22 -13.59
CA SER A 4 38.36 -65.68 -13.48
C SER A 4 39.76 -66.29 -13.37
N GLU A 5 40.77 -65.71 -14.03
CA GLU A 5 42.17 -66.13 -13.92
C GLU A 5 42.74 -65.81 -12.54
N LEU A 6 42.49 -64.60 -12.02
CA LEU A 6 42.92 -64.19 -10.68
C LEU A 6 42.34 -65.09 -9.59
N LEU A 7 41.07 -65.49 -9.72
CA LEU A 7 40.42 -66.38 -8.75
C LEU A 7 41.01 -67.80 -8.79
N LYS A 8 41.39 -68.29 -9.98
CA LYS A 8 42.06 -69.58 -10.13
C LYS A 8 43.45 -69.57 -9.50
N GLU A 9 44.22 -68.50 -9.74
CA GLU A 9 45.54 -68.32 -9.14
C GLU A 9 45.46 -68.21 -7.61
N TYR A 10 44.53 -67.41 -7.09
CA TYR A 10 44.29 -67.28 -5.65
C TYR A 10 43.99 -68.64 -4.99
N LYS A 11 43.08 -69.43 -5.57
CA LYS A 11 42.76 -70.77 -5.06
C LYS A 11 43.99 -71.68 -5.03
N LYS A 12 44.83 -71.63 -6.07
CA LYS A 12 46.07 -72.41 -6.14
C LYS A 12 47.04 -72.02 -5.02
N ASN A 13 47.21 -70.72 -4.77
CA ASN A 13 48.12 -70.21 -3.74
C ASN A 13 47.63 -70.57 -2.33
N VAL A 14 46.32 -70.48 -2.06
CA VAL A 14 45.75 -70.90 -0.76
C VAL A 14 45.99 -72.39 -0.50
N VAL A 15 45.84 -73.24 -1.52
CA VAL A 15 46.12 -74.68 -1.40
C VAL A 15 47.60 -74.94 -1.11
N GLN A 16 48.51 -74.21 -1.76
CA GLN A 16 49.95 -74.33 -1.49
C GLN A 16 50.31 -73.91 -0.06
N ILE A 17 49.75 -72.80 0.43
CA ILE A 17 49.96 -72.33 1.80
C ILE A 17 49.46 -73.35 2.82
N LYS A 18 48.24 -73.90 2.62
CA LYS A 18 47.70 -74.95 3.50
C LYS A 18 48.59 -76.20 3.50
N LYS A 19 49.15 -76.59 2.35
CA LYS A 19 50.07 -77.74 2.24
C LYS A 19 51.38 -77.49 3.00
N HIS A 20 51.96 -76.29 2.86
CA HIS A 20 53.16 -75.91 3.61
C HIS A 20 52.92 -75.86 5.11
N ALA A 21 51.80 -75.29 5.55
CA ALA A 21 51.44 -75.24 6.96
C ALA A 21 51.24 -76.64 7.56
N LYS A 22 50.63 -77.57 6.82
CA LYS A 22 50.50 -78.97 7.24
C LYS A 22 51.84 -79.68 7.37
N ASN A 23 52.79 -79.40 6.46
CA ASN A 23 54.16 -79.93 6.55
C ASN A 23 54.93 -79.38 7.76
N LEU A 24 54.56 -78.21 8.27
CA LEU A 24 55.10 -77.59 9.48
C LEU A 24 54.38 -78.07 10.77
N GLY A 25 53.48 -79.05 10.67
CA GLY A 25 52.78 -79.63 11.81
C GLY A 25 51.59 -78.82 12.33
N LEU A 26 51.17 -77.76 11.62
CA LEU A 26 50.02 -76.94 12.01
C LEU A 26 48.69 -77.68 11.74
N SER A 27 47.78 -77.62 12.70
CA SER A 27 46.41 -78.11 12.54
C SER A 27 45.61 -77.18 11.63
N GLU A 28 44.57 -77.71 10.98
CA GLU A 28 43.74 -76.93 10.07
C GLU A 28 43.04 -75.74 10.78
N LYS A 29 42.75 -75.89 12.08
CA LYS A 29 42.17 -74.80 12.90
C LYS A 29 43.15 -73.64 13.06
N GLU A 30 44.43 -73.92 13.34
CA GLU A 30 45.46 -72.90 13.49
C GLU A 30 45.72 -72.16 12.18
N VAL A 31 45.70 -72.88 11.05
CA VAL A 31 45.86 -72.27 9.73
C VAL A 31 44.72 -71.30 9.41
N ASN A 32 43.47 -71.65 9.72
CA ASN A 32 42.34 -70.76 9.50
C ASN A 32 42.41 -69.50 10.39
N ILE A 33 42.85 -69.64 11.65
CA ILE A 33 43.06 -68.49 12.55
C ILE A 33 44.12 -67.53 11.99
N LEU A 34 45.22 -68.06 11.47
CA LEU A 34 46.28 -67.25 10.84
C LEU A 34 45.75 -66.49 9.62
N PHE A 35 44.97 -67.15 8.75
CA PHE A 35 44.35 -66.47 7.61
C PHE A 35 43.41 -65.35 8.06
N GLU A 36 42.56 -65.57 9.06
CA GLU A 36 41.68 -64.53 9.61
C GLU A 36 42.47 -63.35 10.17
N GLN A 37 43.54 -63.62 10.92
CA GLN A 37 44.41 -62.57 11.46
C GLN A 37 45.08 -61.76 10.34
N SER A 38 45.62 -62.41 9.31
CA SER A 38 46.23 -61.73 8.17
C SER A 38 45.22 -60.87 7.40
N PHE A 39 43.98 -61.34 7.22
CA PHE A 39 42.92 -60.53 6.59
C PHE A 39 42.49 -59.35 7.46
N LEU A 40 42.50 -59.51 8.79
CA LEU A 40 42.22 -58.42 9.73
C LEU A 40 43.33 -57.37 9.71
N GLU A 41 44.60 -57.78 9.61
CA GLU A 41 45.74 -56.87 9.48
C GLU A 41 45.70 -56.10 8.15
N LEU A 42 45.45 -56.79 7.03
CA LEU A 42 45.27 -56.14 5.72
C LEU A 42 44.11 -55.14 5.73
N ARG A 43 43.00 -55.47 6.42
CA ARG A 43 41.87 -54.55 6.59
C ARG A 43 42.25 -53.34 7.48
N LYS A 44 43.06 -53.54 8.52
CA LYS A 44 43.58 -52.44 9.35
C LYS A 44 44.54 -51.55 8.57
N GLU A 45 45.40 -52.09 7.72
CA GLU A 45 46.28 -51.28 6.86
C GLU A 45 45.50 -50.51 5.79
N GLN A 46 44.48 -51.12 5.16
CA GLN A 46 43.59 -50.41 4.23
C GLN A 46 42.76 -49.31 4.91
N ASN A 47 42.36 -49.51 6.17
CA ASN A 47 41.60 -48.53 6.94
C ASN A 47 42.50 -47.52 7.69
N GLY A 48 43.81 -47.79 7.80
CA GLY A 48 44.80 -47.01 8.54
C GLY A 48 45.31 -45.75 7.83
N THR A 49 44.83 -45.45 6.62
CA THR A 49 45.15 -44.21 5.87
C THR A 49 43.92 -43.40 5.49
N ASN A 50 42.72 -43.79 5.93
CA ASN A 50 41.49 -43.07 5.68
C ASN A 50 41.02 -42.31 6.93
N VAL A 51 41.76 -41.24 7.28
CA VAL A 51 41.09 -40.10 7.91
C VAL A 51 40.11 -39.56 6.86
N PRO A 52 38.79 -39.55 7.08
CA PRO A 52 37.88 -38.90 6.15
C PRO A 52 38.23 -37.41 6.14
N LYS A 53 38.83 -36.94 5.05
CA LYS A 53 38.96 -35.50 4.81
C LYS A 53 37.55 -34.90 4.93
N PRO A 54 37.30 -33.91 5.80
CA PRO A 54 35.98 -33.32 5.90
C PRO A 54 35.61 -32.78 4.51
N ILE A 55 34.51 -33.30 3.99
CA ILE A 55 33.91 -32.89 2.72
C ILE A 55 33.72 -31.37 2.81
N LYS A 56 34.29 -30.60 1.87
CA LYS A 56 34.24 -29.11 1.87
C LYS A 56 32.83 -28.54 2.09
N ALA A 57 31.78 -29.29 1.75
CA ALA A 57 30.38 -28.96 1.99
C ALA A 57 29.98 -28.92 3.48
N GLN A 58 30.58 -29.76 4.33
CA GLN A 58 30.23 -29.84 5.76
C GLN A 58 30.80 -28.66 6.56
N SER A 59 32.00 -28.18 6.16
CA SER A 59 32.63 -26.94 6.68
C SER A 59 31.87 -25.68 6.23
N LEU A 60 31.40 -25.64 4.98
CA LEU A 60 30.57 -24.55 4.48
C LEU A 60 29.22 -24.48 5.21
N CYS A 61 28.59 -25.63 5.46
CA CYS A 61 27.29 -25.69 6.16
C CYS A 61 27.41 -25.31 7.65
N THR A 62 28.47 -25.73 8.35
CA THR A 62 28.73 -25.27 9.74
C THR A 62 29.11 -23.79 9.79
N SER A 63 29.84 -23.27 8.81
CA SER A 63 30.16 -21.84 8.73
C SER A 63 28.92 -20.98 8.51
N ILE A 64 28.03 -21.38 7.58
CA ILE A 64 26.73 -20.70 7.37
C ILE A 64 25.87 -20.75 8.63
N ARG A 65 25.81 -21.90 9.32
CA ARG A 65 25.09 -22.03 10.59
C ARG A 65 25.63 -21.09 11.65
N ASN A 66 26.96 -21.00 11.79
CA ASN A 66 27.59 -20.15 12.79
C ASN A 66 27.38 -18.66 12.47
N ILE A 67 27.42 -18.27 11.19
CA ILE A 67 27.08 -16.90 10.75
C ILE A 67 25.62 -16.58 11.07
N PHE A 68 24.69 -17.51 10.82
CA PHE A 68 23.28 -17.32 11.15
C PHE A 68 23.06 -17.17 12.67
N VAL A 69 23.69 -18.03 13.48
CA VAL A 69 23.63 -17.92 14.94
C VAL A 69 24.22 -16.58 15.41
N LEU A 70 25.38 -16.18 14.90
CA LEU A 70 25.98 -14.89 15.22
C LEU A 70 25.05 -13.73 14.85
N PHE A 71 24.48 -13.74 13.65
CA PHE A 71 23.55 -12.71 13.20
C PHE A 71 22.31 -12.63 14.10
N THR A 72 21.68 -13.77 14.42
CA THR A 72 20.51 -13.80 15.31
C THR A 72 20.82 -13.31 16.72
N THR A 73 21.96 -13.70 17.30
CA THR A 73 22.39 -13.20 18.62
C THR A 73 22.67 -11.70 18.60
N LEU A 74 23.30 -11.19 17.53
CA LEU A 74 23.55 -9.76 17.34
C LEU A 74 22.25 -8.98 17.18
N SER A 75 21.31 -9.46 16.36
CA SER A 75 19.99 -8.83 16.19
C SER A 75 19.21 -8.79 17.50
N PHE A 76 19.25 -9.86 18.29
CA PHE A 76 18.61 -9.90 19.60
C PHE A 76 19.24 -8.91 20.58
N PHE A 77 20.57 -8.81 20.60
CA PHE A 77 21.28 -7.84 21.44
C PHE A 77 20.98 -6.39 21.03
N ILE A 78 20.96 -6.09 19.73
CA ILE A 78 20.58 -4.78 19.19
C ILE A 78 19.13 -4.45 19.56
N TYR A 79 18.21 -5.41 19.46
CA TYR A 79 16.82 -5.22 19.84
C TYR A 79 16.66 -4.86 21.32
N ILE A 80 17.40 -5.54 22.21
CA ILE A 80 17.40 -5.23 23.65
C ILE A 80 17.96 -3.82 23.89
N LEU A 81 19.10 -3.47 23.27
CA LEU A 81 19.70 -2.15 23.42
C LEU A 81 18.77 -1.01 22.96
N LEU A 82 18.06 -1.20 21.85
CA LEU A 82 17.17 -0.17 21.30
C LEU A 82 15.84 -0.03 22.06
N ASN A 83 15.34 -1.09 22.69
CA ASN A 83 14.07 -1.04 23.43
C ASN A 83 14.24 -0.74 24.92
N VAL A 84 15.32 -1.20 25.55
CA VAL A 84 15.54 -1.03 27.00
C VAL A 84 16.28 0.26 27.30
N HIS A 85 17.22 0.68 26.45
CA HIS A 85 18.01 1.89 26.68
C HIS A 85 17.47 3.08 25.88
N GLN A 86 16.50 3.80 26.47
CA GLN A 86 15.86 5.00 25.90
C GLN A 86 16.84 6.03 25.30
N PRO A 87 17.99 6.38 25.93
CA PRO A 87 18.92 7.35 25.35
C PRO A 87 19.50 6.88 24.01
N THR A 88 19.88 5.60 23.92
CA THR A 88 20.43 5.01 22.68
C THR A 88 19.35 4.95 21.62
N SER A 89 18.13 4.56 22.01
CA SER A 89 16.96 4.55 21.13
C SER A 89 16.71 5.92 20.51
N SER A 90 16.67 6.98 21.33
CA SER A 90 16.43 8.36 20.87
C SER A 90 17.52 8.86 19.91
N ILE A 91 18.80 8.58 20.20
CA ILE A 91 19.92 8.94 19.32
C ILE A 91 19.81 8.21 17.97
N VAL A 92 19.51 6.90 17.99
CA VAL A 92 19.37 6.11 16.77
C VAL A 92 18.16 6.59 15.95
N LEU A 93 17.00 6.76 16.59
CA LEU A 93 15.80 7.30 15.92
C LEU A 93 16.06 8.65 15.27
N ARG A 94 16.73 9.58 15.96
CA ARG A 94 17.05 10.90 15.39
C ARG A 94 17.90 10.82 14.12
N ASN A 95 18.83 9.86 14.05
CA ASN A 95 19.70 9.68 12.89
C ASN A 95 19.06 8.82 11.78
N VAL A 96 18.13 7.92 12.12
CA VAL A 96 17.47 6.99 11.19
C VAL A 96 16.14 7.54 10.66
N GLN A 97 15.51 8.51 11.33
CA GLN A 97 14.26 9.14 10.90
C GLN A 97 14.33 9.65 9.45
N GLY A 98 15.43 10.29 9.06
CA GLY A 98 15.65 10.78 7.69
C GLY A 98 15.78 9.66 6.64
N LEU A 99 16.22 8.47 7.05
CA LEU A 99 16.40 7.30 6.17
C LEU A 99 15.18 6.38 6.11
N THR A 100 14.20 6.57 7.00
CA THR A 100 13.00 5.73 7.09
C THR A 100 12.20 5.81 5.79
N TYR A 101 11.87 7.02 5.32
CA TYR A 101 11.12 7.22 4.08
C TYR A 101 11.85 6.72 2.82
N PRO A 102 13.14 7.06 2.58
CA PRO A 102 13.91 6.49 1.48
C PRO A 102 13.94 4.96 1.48
N THR A 103 14.15 4.33 2.64
CA THR A 103 14.19 2.88 2.78
C THR A 103 12.85 2.25 2.45
N LEU A 104 11.75 2.79 3.01
CA LEU A 104 10.39 2.32 2.71
C LEU A 104 10.06 2.48 1.22
N LYS A 105 10.50 3.57 0.59
CA LYS A 105 10.33 3.78 -0.85
C LYS A 105 11.09 2.75 -1.67
N PHE A 106 12.30 2.37 -1.26
CA PHE A 106 13.08 1.33 -1.92
C PHE A 106 12.43 -0.05 -1.77
N ILE A 107 12.00 -0.41 -0.55
CA ILE A 107 11.26 -1.67 -0.29
C ILE A 107 9.96 -1.71 -1.13
N ARG A 108 9.25 -0.57 -1.22
CA ARG A 108 8.07 -0.44 -2.09
C ARG A 108 8.44 -0.71 -3.55
N PHE A 109 9.51 -0.11 -4.04
CA PHE A 109 9.96 -0.32 -5.42
C PHE A 109 10.26 -1.81 -5.71
N LEU A 110 10.91 -2.50 -4.78
CA LEU A 110 11.19 -3.93 -4.89
C LEU A 110 9.94 -4.82 -4.80
N SER A 111 8.92 -4.41 -4.04
CA SER A 111 7.69 -5.21 -3.85
C SER A 111 6.64 -5.02 -4.94
N VAL A 112 6.62 -3.88 -5.66
CA VAL A 112 5.68 -3.62 -6.77
C VAL A 112 5.61 -4.75 -7.81
N PRO A 113 6.70 -5.31 -8.35
CA PRO A 113 6.61 -6.40 -9.33
C PRO A 113 5.97 -7.67 -8.75
N ILE A 114 6.19 -7.95 -7.47
CA ILE A 114 5.60 -9.11 -6.78
C ILE A 114 4.09 -8.88 -6.60
N ILE A 115 3.70 -7.70 -6.12
CA ILE A 115 2.28 -7.37 -5.86
C ILE A 115 1.47 -7.40 -7.17
N ARG A 116 2.06 -6.98 -8.29
CA ARG A 116 1.41 -7.02 -9.62
C ARG A 116 1.05 -8.43 -10.11
N LEU A 117 1.67 -9.48 -9.58
CA LEU A 117 1.28 -10.86 -9.89
C LEU A 117 -0.08 -11.24 -9.26
N PHE A 118 -0.52 -10.48 -8.25
CA PHE A 118 -1.74 -10.72 -7.49
C PHE A 118 -2.70 -9.53 -7.62
N PRO A 119 -3.58 -9.51 -8.64
CA PRO A 119 -4.44 -8.37 -8.90
C PRO A 119 -5.39 -8.05 -7.73
N SER A 120 -5.93 -9.08 -7.05
CA SER A 120 -6.79 -8.88 -5.88
C SER A 120 -6.05 -8.22 -4.71
N LEU A 121 -4.76 -8.55 -4.51
CA LEU A 121 -3.94 -7.93 -3.48
C LEU A 121 -3.56 -6.50 -3.87
N THR A 122 -3.36 -6.23 -5.16
CA THR A 122 -3.13 -4.88 -5.68
C THR A 122 -4.36 -4.00 -5.46
N ASP A 123 -5.56 -4.51 -5.77
CA ASP A 123 -6.80 -3.77 -5.53
C ASP A 123 -6.99 -3.48 -4.03
N LEU A 124 -6.70 -4.43 -3.14
CA LEU A 124 -6.75 -4.22 -1.69
C LEU A 124 -5.70 -3.22 -1.20
N TYR A 125 -4.50 -3.25 -1.77
CA TYR A 125 -3.42 -2.31 -1.45
C TYR A 125 -3.77 -0.87 -1.83
N ASP A 126 -4.52 -0.70 -2.93
CA ASP A 126 -4.97 0.62 -3.39
C ASP A 126 -6.21 1.12 -2.61
N GLU A 127 -6.87 0.28 -1.80
CA GLU A 127 -7.96 0.72 -0.92
C GLU A 127 -7.43 1.51 0.28
N THR A 128 -8.06 2.65 0.55
CA THR A 128 -7.90 3.38 1.81
C THR A 128 -8.99 2.94 2.77
N CYS A 129 -8.60 2.62 4.01
CA CYS A 129 -9.50 2.34 5.14
C CYS A 129 -10.66 1.38 4.81
N LEU A 130 -10.47 0.06 4.96
CA LEU A 130 -11.50 -0.93 4.63
C LEU A 130 -12.80 -0.77 5.43
N ILE A 131 -12.67 -0.34 6.69
CA ILE A 131 -13.78 -0.14 7.63
C ILE A 131 -13.45 1.09 8.46
N GLU A 132 -14.26 2.13 8.35
CA GLU A 132 -14.21 3.26 9.28
C GLU A 132 -14.59 2.77 10.68
N ASN A 133 -13.85 3.18 11.70
CA ASN A 133 -14.20 2.85 13.08
C ASN A 133 -15.38 3.74 13.51
N PRO A 134 -16.61 3.20 13.66
CA PRO A 134 -17.77 3.99 14.03
C PRO A 134 -17.73 4.49 15.47
N TYR A 135 -16.84 3.92 16.29
CA TYR A 135 -16.61 4.29 17.69
C TYR A 135 -15.38 5.16 17.88
N PHE A 136 -14.75 5.63 16.81
CA PHE A 136 -13.67 6.59 16.95
C PHE A 136 -14.24 7.95 17.37
N TYR A 137 -13.90 8.39 18.57
CA TYR A 137 -14.13 9.73 19.08
C TYR A 137 -12.86 10.21 19.77
N VAL A 138 -12.58 11.50 19.66
CA VAL A 138 -11.44 12.12 20.36
C VAL A 138 -11.98 12.89 21.56
N ALA A 139 -11.63 12.42 22.76
CA ALA A 139 -12.18 12.93 24.01
C ALA A 139 -11.82 14.41 24.25
N ASP A 140 -10.60 14.81 23.89
CA ASP A 140 -10.05 16.15 24.19
C ASP A 140 -9.69 16.89 22.89
N MET A 141 -10.70 17.15 22.06
CA MET A 141 -10.50 17.90 20.82
C MET A 141 -10.51 19.40 21.09
N GLU A 142 -9.42 20.09 20.72
CA GLU A 142 -9.37 21.54 20.81
C GLU A 142 -10.15 22.20 19.65
N CYS A 143 -11.27 22.84 19.97
CA CYS A 143 -12.19 23.41 18.98
C CYS A 143 -11.90 24.88 18.59
N TRP A 144 -10.78 25.46 19.05
CA TRP A 144 -10.40 26.84 18.74
C TRP A 144 -10.39 27.18 17.23
N PRO A 145 -10.10 26.24 16.29
CA PRO A 145 -10.15 26.51 14.85
C PRO A 145 -11.50 26.88 14.27
N CYS A 146 -12.59 26.47 14.93
CA CYS A 146 -13.96 26.69 14.46
C CYS A 146 -14.79 27.61 15.38
N GLU A 147 -14.32 27.90 16.59
CA GLU A 147 -15.07 28.66 17.60
C GLU A 147 -15.46 30.08 17.14
N ASN A 148 -14.53 30.76 16.44
CA ASN A 148 -14.73 32.13 15.96
C ASN A 148 -15.12 32.21 14.47
N VAL A 149 -15.65 31.12 13.91
CA VAL A 149 -16.04 31.06 12.49
C VAL A 149 -17.53 31.33 12.35
N PHE A 150 -17.88 32.54 11.88
CA PHE A 150 -19.26 32.96 11.67
C PHE A 150 -19.74 32.78 10.23
N ALA A 151 -18.82 32.76 9.27
CA ALA A 151 -19.09 32.59 7.85
C ALA A 151 -17.86 32.01 7.13
N VAL A 152 -18.09 31.38 5.98
CA VAL A 152 -17.00 30.93 5.11
C VAL A 152 -16.46 32.14 4.34
N LEU A 153 -15.19 32.46 4.57
CA LEU A 153 -14.55 33.64 3.97
C LEU A 153 -14.25 33.41 2.49
N ASN A 154 -14.49 34.42 1.66
CA ASN A 154 -14.03 34.44 0.27
C ASN A 154 -12.73 35.22 0.18
N ILE A 155 -11.64 34.51 -0.08
CA ILE A 155 -10.28 35.06 -0.06
C ILE A 155 -9.67 35.20 -1.45
N SER A 156 -10.51 35.15 -2.50
CA SER A 156 -10.09 35.30 -3.90
C SER A 156 -9.37 36.61 -4.20
N SER A 157 -9.55 37.64 -3.37
CA SER A 157 -8.94 38.96 -3.50
C SER A 157 -7.80 39.22 -2.52
N MET A 158 -7.43 38.23 -1.70
CA MET A 158 -6.37 38.37 -0.70
C MET A 158 -5.04 37.84 -1.26
N GLU A 159 -3.91 38.39 -0.78
CA GLU A 159 -2.59 37.90 -1.17
C GLU A 159 -2.36 36.45 -0.69
N GLU A 160 -1.67 35.66 -1.51
CA GLU A 160 -1.39 34.24 -1.25
C GLU A 160 -0.65 34.00 0.08
N SER A 161 0.07 35.00 0.59
CA SER A 161 0.77 34.99 1.88
C SER A 161 -0.15 34.80 3.10
N TYR A 162 -1.44 35.14 2.97
CA TYR A 162 -2.44 34.97 4.03
C TYR A 162 -3.11 33.59 4.02
N LEU A 163 -2.81 32.75 3.02
CA LEU A 163 -3.33 31.38 2.90
C LEU A 163 -2.61 30.43 3.86
N LYS A 164 -2.68 30.70 5.17
CA LYS A 164 -2.27 29.73 6.19
C LYS A 164 -3.33 28.64 6.27
N SER A 165 -3.22 27.69 5.35
CA SER A 165 -4.08 26.50 5.23
C SER A 165 -4.08 25.63 6.50
N GLU A 166 -3.17 25.88 7.44
CA GLU A 166 -2.91 25.13 8.66
C GLU A 166 -3.89 25.40 9.81
N SER A 167 -4.66 26.51 9.79
CA SER A 167 -5.56 26.80 10.91
C SER A 167 -6.80 25.91 10.95
N GLY A 168 -7.14 25.21 9.85
CA GLY A 168 -8.38 24.42 9.74
C GLY A 168 -9.66 25.24 9.54
N THR A 169 -9.55 26.57 9.47
CA THR A 169 -10.65 27.49 9.21
C THR A 169 -11.12 27.37 7.76
N PRO A 170 -12.44 27.25 7.50
CA PRO A 170 -12.95 27.05 6.16
C PRO A 170 -12.93 28.36 5.34
N PHE A 171 -12.56 28.25 4.07
CA PHE A 171 -12.57 29.37 3.12
C PHE A 171 -12.88 28.93 1.70
N ILE A 172 -13.33 29.87 0.87
CA ILE A 172 -13.43 29.69 -0.57
C ILE A 172 -12.44 30.59 -1.31
N VAL A 173 -11.89 30.06 -2.39
CA VAL A 173 -10.99 30.80 -3.28
C VAL A 173 -11.30 30.48 -4.74
N LYS A 174 -11.31 31.50 -5.58
CA LYS A 174 -11.50 31.35 -7.02
C LYS A 174 -10.21 30.85 -7.66
N SER A 175 -10.33 29.79 -8.45
CA SER A 175 -9.23 29.25 -9.25
C SER A 175 -9.39 29.63 -10.72
N ASN A 176 -8.27 29.72 -11.45
CA ASN A 176 -8.24 29.97 -12.90
C ASN A 176 -8.51 28.71 -13.73
N GLN A 177 -8.98 27.63 -13.09
CA GLN A 177 -9.34 26.40 -13.78
C GLN A 177 -10.51 26.59 -14.76
N LYS A 178 -10.45 25.84 -15.86
CA LYS A 178 -11.53 25.77 -16.84
C LYS A 178 -12.74 25.05 -16.26
N THR A 179 -13.93 25.49 -16.64
CA THR A 179 -15.19 24.81 -16.29
C THR A 179 -15.17 23.37 -16.78
N VAL A 180 -15.39 22.42 -15.87
CA VAL A 180 -15.45 20.98 -16.19
C VAL A 180 -16.90 20.59 -16.39
N THR A 181 -17.26 20.31 -17.65
CA THR A 181 -18.62 19.90 -18.02
C THR A 181 -18.74 18.38 -18.10
N LEU A 182 -19.97 17.87 -18.14
CA LEU A 182 -20.22 16.45 -18.35
C LEU A 182 -19.58 15.95 -19.66
N LYS A 183 -19.63 16.76 -20.72
CA LYS A 183 -18.99 16.46 -22.01
C LYS A 183 -17.47 16.34 -21.89
N THR A 184 -16.84 17.18 -21.07
CA THR A 184 -15.41 17.09 -20.78
C THR A 184 -15.08 15.75 -20.13
N LEU A 185 -15.82 15.35 -19.10
CA LEU A 185 -15.63 14.05 -18.44
C LEU A 185 -15.90 12.87 -19.38
N GLN A 186 -16.94 12.96 -20.21
CA GLN A 186 -17.26 11.95 -21.20
C GLN A 186 -16.12 11.78 -22.23
N GLN A 187 -15.53 12.88 -22.70
CA GLN A 187 -14.38 12.84 -23.60
C GLN A 187 -13.16 12.23 -22.91
N THR A 188 -12.87 12.62 -21.68
CA THR A 188 -11.78 12.04 -20.87
C THR A 188 -11.99 10.53 -20.67
N TYR A 189 -13.22 10.10 -20.43
CA TYR A 189 -13.59 8.68 -20.33
C TYR A 189 -13.36 7.95 -21.65
N LYS A 190 -13.90 8.45 -22.77
CA LYS A 190 -13.75 7.82 -24.10
C LYS A 190 -12.28 7.67 -24.50
N GLN A 191 -11.42 8.64 -24.16
CA GLN A 191 -9.98 8.59 -24.42
C GLN A 191 -9.21 7.61 -23.52
N ASN A 192 -9.68 7.36 -22.30
CA ASN A 192 -8.95 6.57 -21.29
C ASN A 192 -9.75 5.37 -20.76
N ARG A 193 -10.67 4.85 -21.58
CA ARG A 193 -11.66 3.83 -21.18
C ARG A 193 -11.06 2.63 -20.48
N VAL A 194 -9.94 2.09 -20.98
CA VAL A 194 -9.29 0.90 -20.40
C VAL A 194 -8.87 1.12 -18.95
N LEU A 195 -8.33 2.30 -18.63
CA LEU A 195 -7.86 2.61 -17.27
C LEU A 195 -9.02 2.94 -16.34
N LEU A 196 -10.00 3.70 -16.82
CA LEU A 196 -11.13 4.15 -16.00
C LEU A 196 -12.18 3.05 -15.77
N ASP A 197 -12.38 2.13 -16.73
CA ASP A 197 -13.27 0.97 -16.54
C ASP A 197 -12.80 0.08 -15.36
N SER A 198 -11.51 0.14 -14.98
CA SER A 198 -10.98 -0.58 -13.82
C SER A 198 -11.47 -0.03 -12.46
N GLU A 199 -12.06 1.17 -12.44
CA GLU A 199 -12.65 1.84 -11.27
C GLU A 199 -14.17 1.65 -11.16
N THR A 200 -14.78 0.98 -12.14
CA THR A 200 -16.24 0.93 -12.31
C THR A 200 -17.00 0.47 -11.07
N ARG A 201 -16.42 -0.45 -10.27
CA ARG A 201 -17.06 -1.00 -9.06
C ARG A 201 -17.22 0.01 -7.92
N ARG A 202 -16.60 1.19 -8.05
CA ARG A 202 -16.58 2.27 -7.06
C ARG A 202 -17.49 3.44 -7.46
N LEU A 203 -18.39 3.19 -8.42
CA LEU A 203 -19.47 4.09 -8.79
C LEU A 203 -20.72 3.76 -7.97
N GLN A 204 -21.29 4.75 -7.30
CA GLN A 204 -22.57 4.66 -6.62
C GLN A 204 -23.52 5.66 -7.27
N SER A 205 -24.76 5.25 -7.51
CA SER A 205 -25.78 6.07 -8.17
C SER A 205 -27.12 5.85 -7.48
N THR A 206 -27.89 6.92 -7.31
CA THR A 206 -29.30 6.80 -6.89
C THR A 206 -30.19 6.28 -8.02
N ASN A 207 -29.74 6.39 -9.26
CA ASN A 207 -30.41 5.84 -10.44
C ASN A 207 -29.86 4.43 -10.74
N SER A 208 -30.71 3.41 -10.61
CA SER A 208 -30.36 2.00 -10.81
C SER A 208 -29.93 1.66 -12.24
N SER A 209 -30.27 2.49 -13.22
CA SER A 209 -29.85 2.30 -14.62
C SER A 209 -28.37 2.63 -14.84
N ILE A 210 -27.73 3.33 -13.90
CA ILE A 210 -26.33 3.73 -13.98
C ILE A 210 -25.54 2.94 -12.95
N THR A 211 -24.93 1.84 -13.39
CA THR A 211 -24.11 0.98 -12.52
C THR A 211 -22.63 1.08 -12.86
N THR A 212 -22.31 1.45 -14.10
CA THR A 212 -20.96 1.53 -14.60
C THR A 212 -20.63 2.89 -15.21
N LEU A 213 -19.33 3.21 -15.31
CA LEU A 213 -18.89 4.40 -16.05
C LEU A 213 -19.27 4.33 -17.53
N ARG A 214 -19.43 3.12 -18.06
CA ARG A 214 -19.93 2.90 -19.42
C ARG A 214 -21.40 3.28 -19.54
N ASP A 215 -22.23 2.98 -18.55
CA ASP A 215 -23.63 3.40 -18.56
C ASP A 215 -23.75 4.92 -18.43
N LEU A 216 -22.85 5.54 -17.66
CA LEU A 216 -22.82 6.99 -17.46
C LEU A 216 -22.32 7.76 -18.70
N PHE A 217 -21.27 7.28 -19.37
CA PHE A 217 -20.56 8.04 -20.42
C PHE A 217 -20.62 7.40 -21.82
N GLY A 218 -21.14 6.18 -21.93
CA GLY A 218 -21.08 5.37 -23.15
C GLY A 218 -22.10 5.73 -24.22
N SER A 219 -23.29 6.21 -23.84
CA SER A 219 -24.27 6.75 -24.78
C SER A 219 -24.09 8.26 -24.95
N ASP A 220 -24.35 8.76 -26.16
CA ASP A 220 -24.43 10.21 -26.39
C ASP A 220 -25.76 10.80 -25.87
N ASP A 221 -26.78 9.94 -25.75
CA ASP A 221 -27.99 10.21 -24.97
C ASP A 221 -27.65 10.09 -23.48
N ASN A 222 -27.31 11.24 -22.87
CA ASN A 222 -26.92 11.30 -21.47
C ASN A 222 -28.15 11.06 -20.56
N ILE A 223 -28.39 9.81 -20.17
CA ILE A 223 -29.42 9.39 -19.19
C ILE A 223 -29.33 10.22 -17.90
N PHE A 224 -28.14 10.68 -17.54
CA PHE A 224 -27.92 11.57 -16.40
C PHE A 224 -28.60 12.95 -16.57
N LEU A 225 -28.63 13.51 -17.78
CA LEU A 225 -29.28 14.80 -18.05
C LEU A 225 -30.80 14.70 -18.05
N SER A 226 -31.37 13.51 -18.34
CA SER A 226 -32.82 13.32 -18.33
C SER A 226 -33.39 13.15 -16.93
N ASN A 227 -32.59 12.69 -15.96
CA ASN A 227 -33.04 12.48 -14.60
C ASN A 227 -32.43 13.49 -13.59
N LEU A 228 -33.22 14.53 -13.31
CA LEU A 228 -32.83 15.73 -12.57
C LEU A 228 -32.54 15.50 -11.08
N ASN A 229 -32.97 14.36 -10.51
CA ASN A 229 -32.76 14.00 -9.10
C ASN A 229 -31.57 13.06 -8.88
N THR A 230 -30.88 12.67 -9.96
CA THR A 230 -29.81 11.67 -9.88
C THR A 230 -28.61 12.23 -9.13
N HIS A 231 -28.10 11.47 -8.15
CA HIS A 231 -26.81 11.68 -7.51
C HIS A 231 -25.89 10.52 -7.89
N ILE A 232 -24.67 10.83 -8.30
CA ILE A 232 -23.63 9.87 -8.62
C ILE A 232 -22.38 10.22 -7.83
N SER A 233 -21.87 9.24 -7.09
CA SER A 233 -20.56 9.30 -6.44
C SER A 233 -19.60 8.36 -7.14
N TRP A 234 -18.54 8.92 -7.70
CA TRP A 234 -17.46 8.16 -8.33
C TRP A 234 -16.19 8.25 -7.47
N ARG A 235 -15.89 7.17 -6.73
CA ARG A 235 -14.67 7.04 -5.93
C ARG A 235 -13.51 6.52 -6.79
N ILE A 236 -12.37 7.18 -6.71
CA ILE A 236 -11.16 6.90 -7.50
C ILE A 236 -9.99 6.68 -6.53
N THR A 237 -9.44 5.46 -6.55
CA THR A 237 -8.32 5.10 -5.67
C THR A 237 -7.04 4.78 -6.44
N LYS A 238 -7.11 4.24 -7.66
CA LYS A 238 -5.89 3.88 -8.39
C LYS A 238 -5.16 5.11 -8.90
N MET A 239 -3.84 5.08 -8.74
CA MET A 239 -2.97 6.18 -9.15
C MET A 239 -3.01 6.45 -10.67
N ALA A 240 -3.24 5.42 -11.50
CA ALA A 240 -3.36 5.59 -12.94
C ALA A 240 -4.59 6.43 -13.31
N SER A 241 -5.75 6.08 -12.79
CA SER A 241 -7.03 6.80 -12.93
C SER A 241 -6.91 8.23 -12.38
N ALA A 242 -6.29 8.37 -11.21
CA ALA A 242 -6.07 9.65 -10.57
C ALA A 242 -5.24 10.63 -11.41
N ARG A 243 -4.21 10.15 -12.11
CA ARG A 243 -3.38 10.99 -13.00
C ARG A 243 -4.21 11.57 -14.14
N ILE A 244 -5.13 10.79 -14.71
CA ILE A 244 -6.05 11.26 -15.76
C ILE A 244 -6.98 12.33 -15.19
N ILE A 245 -7.61 12.07 -14.05
CA ILE A 245 -8.56 13.00 -13.43
C ILE A 245 -7.90 14.30 -13.00
N ARG A 246 -6.64 14.27 -12.56
CA ARG A 246 -5.85 15.48 -12.26
C ARG A 246 -5.60 16.40 -13.45
N GLN A 247 -5.65 15.87 -14.68
CA GLN A 247 -5.56 16.72 -15.88
C GLN A 247 -6.83 17.55 -16.08
N VAL A 248 -7.97 17.04 -15.58
CA VAL A 248 -9.27 17.71 -15.62
C VAL A 248 -9.45 18.62 -14.40
N PHE A 249 -9.10 18.14 -13.21
CA PHE A 249 -9.14 18.86 -11.95
C PHE A 249 -7.73 19.07 -11.41
N PRO A 250 -7.07 20.19 -11.78
CA PRO A 250 -5.71 20.45 -11.36
C PRO A 250 -5.62 20.66 -9.85
N LYS A 251 -4.41 20.44 -9.31
CA LYS A 251 -4.11 20.74 -7.92
C LYS A 251 -4.36 22.24 -7.63
N PRO A 252 -5.02 22.59 -6.51
CA PRO A 252 -5.15 23.98 -6.08
C PRO A 252 -3.78 24.68 -5.97
N PHE A 253 -3.69 25.92 -6.48
CA PHE A 253 -2.43 26.67 -6.59
C PHE A 253 -1.78 26.99 -5.24
N PHE A 254 -2.59 27.13 -4.19
CA PHE A 254 -2.12 27.45 -2.83
C PHE A 254 -1.56 26.25 -2.07
N LEU A 255 -1.63 25.04 -2.65
CA LEU A 255 -1.05 23.85 -2.03
C LEU A 255 0.45 23.73 -2.37
N PRO A 256 1.34 23.52 -1.39
CA PRO A 256 2.78 23.45 -1.64
C PRO A 256 3.14 22.36 -2.66
N GLU A 257 4.17 22.54 -3.49
CA GLU A 257 4.49 21.52 -4.53
C GLU A 257 4.83 20.14 -3.94
N ARG A 258 5.55 20.12 -2.81
CA ARG A 258 5.99 18.89 -2.12
C ARG A 258 4.89 18.19 -1.32
N SER A 259 3.70 18.76 -1.33
CA SER A 259 2.58 18.34 -0.52
C SER A 259 1.93 17.08 -1.16
N GLY A 260 1.83 16.00 -0.37
CA GLY A 260 1.20 14.74 -0.76
C GLY A 260 -0.33 14.84 -0.79
N GLN A 261 -0.96 14.46 -1.90
CA GLN A 261 -2.42 14.31 -1.92
C GLN A 261 -2.79 12.88 -1.53
N SER A 262 -3.92 12.72 -0.85
CA SER A 262 -4.50 11.40 -0.56
C SER A 262 -4.64 10.57 -1.83
N VAL A 263 -4.56 9.24 -1.64
CA VAL A 263 -4.79 8.25 -2.69
C VAL A 263 -6.26 8.21 -3.10
N GLU A 264 -7.17 8.58 -2.21
CA GLU A 264 -8.61 8.54 -2.41
C GLU A 264 -9.15 9.88 -2.89
N ARG A 265 -10.01 9.84 -3.91
CA ARG A 265 -10.62 11.00 -4.54
C ARG A 265 -12.04 10.69 -4.93
N PHE A 266 -12.87 11.71 -5.01
CA PHE A 266 -14.25 11.55 -5.44
C PHE A 266 -14.61 12.56 -6.53
N VAL A 267 -15.39 12.11 -7.50
CA VAL A 267 -16.10 12.96 -8.44
C VAL A 267 -17.58 12.77 -8.16
N MET A 268 -18.26 13.84 -7.75
CA MET A 268 -19.70 13.86 -7.54
C MET A 268 -20.36 14.48 -8.76
N LEU A 269 -21.37 13.81 -9.30
CA LEU A 269 -22.25 14.35 -10.32
C LEU A 269 -23.67 14.41 -9.78
N ASP A 270 -24.23 15.60 -9.72
CA ASP A 270 -25.55 15.84 -9.18
C ASP A 270 -26.44 16.45 -10.26
N GLY A 271 -27.65 15.90 -10.42
CA GLY A 271 -28.73 16.61 -11.09
C GLY A 271 -29.11 17.88 -10.31
N HIS A 272 -29.75 18.84 -10.98
CA HIS A 272 -30.02 20.15 -10.37
C HIS A 272 -31.00 20.08 -9.17
N THR A 273 -31.77 18.99 -9.05
CA THR A 273 -32.69 18.70 -7.92
C THR A 273 -32.23 17.50 -7.09
N ALA A 274 -30.97 17.06 -7.23
CA ALA A 274 -30.46 15.93 -6.45
C ALA A 274 -30.57 16.21 -4.93
N GLU A 275 -31.04 15.21 -4.20
CA GLU A 275 -31.31 15.29 -2.77
C GLU A 275 -30.06 15.67 -1.95
N PRO A 276 -30.24 16.20 -0.74
CA PRO A 276 -29.17 16.38 0.23
C PRO A 276 -28.39 15.10 0.53
N TYR A 277 -27.06 15.17 0.55
CA TYR A 277 -26.22 14.05 0.99
C TYR A 277 -24.99 14.54 1.77
N VAL A 278 -24.47 13.68 2.65
CA VAL A 278 -23.23 13.92 3.39
C VAL A 278 -22.05 13.66 2.46
N LEU A 279 -21.08 14.57 2.43
CA LEU A 279 -19.86 14.33 1.66
C LEU A 279 -19.04 13.20 2.28
N PRO A 280 -18.35 12.38 1.47
CA PRO A 280 -17.57 11.27 1.97
C PRO A 280 -16.44 11.77 2.87
N ASN A 281 -16.15 10.98 3.89
CA ASN A 281 -14.95 11.12 4.68
C ASN A 281 -13.72 10.86 3.80
N THR A 282 -12.66 11.63 4.02
CA THR A 282 -11.42 11.50 3.26
C THR A 282 -10.29 11.04 4.16
N GLU A 283 -9.31 10.33 3.58
CA GLU A 283 -8.13 9.84 4.29
C GLU A 283 -7.37 10.92 5.08
N CYS A 284 -7.12 12.07 4.45
CA CYS A 284 -6.40 13.18 5.07
C CYS A 284 -7.34 14.25 5.59
N SER A 285 -6.85 15.06 6.53
CA SER A 285 -7.74 15.95 7.26
C SER A 285 -8.12 17.24 6.58
N TYR A 286 -7.22 17.77 5.78
CA TYR A 286 -7.47 18.98 5.03
C TYR A 286 -8.13 18.61 3.71
N VAL A 287 -9.36 19.04 3.51
CA VAL A 287 -10.17 18.65 2.37
C VAL A 287 -10.39 19.86 1.49
N PHE A 288 -10.30 19.64 0.18
CA PHE A 288 -10.66 20.63 -0.80
C PHE A 288 -11.70 20.10 -1.78
N LEU A 289 -12.69 20.93 -2.06
CA LEU A 289 -13.74 20.69 -3.04
C LEU A 289 -13.54 21.66 -4.18
N ILE A 290 -13.49 21.14 -5.38
CA ILE A 290 -13.38 21.90 -6.60
C ILE A 290 -14.72 21.82 -7.33
N GLN A 291 -15.40 22.95 -7.50
CA GLN A 291 -16.61 22.99 -8.31
C GLN A 291 -16.25 23.12 -9.79
N GLY A 292 -16.46 22.04 -10.54
CA GLY A 292 -16.20 22.00 -11.98
C GLY A 292 -17.25 22.74 -12.79
N SER A 293 -18.52 22.44 -12.55
CA SER A 293 -19.68 23.09 -13.19
C SER A 293 -20.91 23.03 -12.28
N GLY A 294 -21.93 23.82 -12.59
CA GLY A 294 -23.12 23.99 -11.76
C GLY A 294 -22.79 24.59 -10.38
N GLU A 295 -23.80 24.63 -9.51
CA GLU A 295 -23.68 25.20 -8.16
C GLU A 295 -24.31 24.27 -7.14
N ARG A 296 -23.66 24.15 -5.97
CA ARG A 296 -24.19 23.43 -4.81
C ARG A 296 -24.00 24.28 -3.57
N SER A 297 -24.95 24.20 -2.64
CA SER A 297 -24.81 24.79 -1.31
C SER A 297 -24.17 23.76 -0.40
N ILE A 298 -22.99 24.09 0.13
CA ILE A 298 -22.26 23.22 1.06
C ILE A 298 -22.46 23.76 2.47
N VAL A 299 -23.08 22.95 3.32
CA VAL A 299 -23.28 23.23 4.75
C VAL A 299 -22.19 22.51 5.54
N LEU A 300 -21.36 23.27 6.24
CA LEU A 300 -20.34 22.76 7.15
C LEU A 300 -20.94 22.68 8.56
N LYS A 301 -21.39 21.48 8.93
CA LYS A 301 -21.84 21.19 10.29
C LYS A 301 -20.64 20.91 11.18
N PRO A 302 -20.56 21.42 12.42
CA PRO A 302 -19.51 21.04 13.36
C PRO A 302 -19.46 19.52 13.60
N SER A 303 -18.26 19.02 13.90
CA SER A 303 -18.08 17.66 14.43
C SER A 303 -18.81 17.49 15.77
N LYS A 304 -19.01 16.24 16.21
CA LYS A 304 -19.76 15.98 17.45
C LYS A 304 -19.00 16.54 18.66
N GLU A 305 -17.68 16.48 18.60
CA GLU A 305 -16.74 16.96 19.60
C GLU A 305 -16.81 18.49 19.74
N CYS A 306 -17.00 19.21 18.63
CA CYS A 306 -17.02 20.67 18.60
C CYS A 306 -18.42 21.29 18.48
N SER A 307 -19.50 20.50 18.66
CA SER A 307 -20.87 20.97 18.43
C SER A 307 -21.33 22.09 19.36
N ASN A 308 -20.72 22.19 20.55
CA ASN A 308 -21.08 23.18 21.57
C ASN A 308 -20.36 24.52 21.37
N ASN A 309 -19.17 24.51 20.77
CA ASN A 309 -18.32 25.69 20.60
C ASN A 309 -18.45 26.29 19.19
N CYS A 310 -18.67 25.45 18.19
CA CYS A 310 -18.63 25.85 16.79
C CYS A 310 -20.03 25.96 16.20
N ARG A 311 -20.21 26.89 15.25
CA ARG A 311 -21.49 27.15 14.59
C ARG A 311 -21.53 26.50 13.23
N THR A 312 -22.73 26.10 12.80
CA THR A 312 -22.91 25.64 11.41
C THR A 312 -22.80 26.84 10.47
N VAL A 313 -21.97 26.71 9.44
CA VAL A 313 -21.80 27.71 8.38
C VAL A 313 -22.11 27.10 7.02
N SER A 314 -22.48 27.91 6.04
CA SER A 314 -22.82 27.44 4.70
C SER A 314 -22.23 28.33 3.63
N VAL A 315 -21.96 27.77 2.46
CA VAL A 315 -21.46 28.51 1.31
C VAL A 315 -22.04 27.95 0.00
N VAL A 316 -22.39 28.82 -0.93
CA VAL A 316 -22.72 28.42 -2.30
C VAL A 316 -21.42 28.31 -3.10
N LEU A 317 -21.08 27.10 -3.51
CA LEU A 317 -19.87 26.83 -4.27
C LEU A 317 -20.17 26.95 -5.77
N LYS A 318 -19.62 28.00 -6.39
CA LYS A 318 -19.80 28.32 -7.81
C LYS A 318 -18.73 27.68 -8.69
N PRO A 319 -18.94 27.55 -10.01
CA PRO A 319 -17.91 27.02 -10.91
C PRO A 319 -16.58 27.73 -10.74
N SER A 320 -15.51 26.94 -10.81
CA SER A 320 -14.12 27.36 -10.60
C SER A 320 -13.76 27.82 -9.19
N TYR A 321 -14.68 27.79 -8.22
CA TYR A 321 -14.33 27.99 -6.81
C TYR A 321 -13.85 26.70 -6.15
N ILE A 322 -12.95 26.88 -5.19
CA ILE A 322 -12.41 25.83 -4.35
C ILE A 322 -12.84 26.12 -2.91
N LEU A 323 -13.49 25.17 -2.25
CA LEU A 323 -13.74 25.22 -0.81
C LEU A 323 -12.66 24.42 -0.10
N TRP A 324 -12.02 25.03 0.89
CA TRP A 324 -11.09 24.39 1.81
C TRP A 324 -11.73 24.25 3.18
N TYR A 325 -11.58 23.11 3.84
CA TYR A 325 -11.96 22.92 5.23
C TYR A 325 -11.14 21.78 5.86
N ASN A 326 -11.27 21.61 7.18
CA ASN A 326 -10.69 20.47 7.88
C ASN A 326 -11.80 19.59 8.48
N TRP A 327 -11.82 18.30 8.11
CA TRP A 327 -12.87 17.35 8.51
C TRP A 327 -12.89 17.04 10.02
N TRP A 328 -11.81 17.37 10.75
CA TRP A 328 -11.75 17.26 12.21
C TRP A 328 -12.82 18.16 12.86
N TYR A 329 -13.02 19.35 12.31
CA TYR A 329 -13.95 20.34 12.85
C TYR A 329 -15.29 20.37 12.11
N TRP A 330 -15.32 19.93 10.85
CA TRP A 330 -16.47 20.11 9.95
C TRP A 330 -16.90 18.81 9.27
N ARG A 331 -18.20 18.54 9.25
CA ARG A 331 -18.88 17.47 8.51
C ARG A 331 -19.75 18.12 7.42
N PRO A 332 -19.35 18.05 6.14
CA PRO A 332 -20.06 18.77 5.08
C PRO A 332 -21.30 18.02 4.60
N ILE A 333 -22.32 18.79 4.26
CA ILE A 333 -23.54 18.32 3.62
C ILE A 333 -23.70 19.12 2.32
N SER A 334 -23.88 18.41 1.20
CA SER A 334 -24.15 18.98 -0.11
C SER A 334 -25.65 19.13 -0.31
N LEU A 335 -26.12 20.32 -0.64
CA LEU A 335 -27.52 20.67 -0.88
C LEU A 335 -27.71 21.27 -2.28
N PRO A 336 -28.87 21.05 -2.93
CA PRO A 336 -29.20 21.74 -4.17
C PRO A 336 -29.41 23.23 -3.91
N VAL A 337 -29.04 24.06 -4.89
CA VAL A 337 -29.34 25.50 -4.85
C VAL A 337 -30.74 25.72 -5.41
N THR A 338 -31.56 26.50 -4.71
CA THR A 338 -32.88 26.93 -5.20
C THR A 338 -32.68 27.75 -6.48
N ASN A 339 -33.18 27.25 -7.61
CA ASN A 339 -33.01 27.78 -8.98
C ASN A 339 -31.75 27.34 -9.75
N ALA A 340 -31.10 26.24 -9.35
CA ALA A 340 -30.07 25.65 -10.19
C ALA A 340 -30.62 25.27 -11.57
N THR A 341 -29.98 25.74 -12.65
CA THR A 341 -30.44 25.57 -14.03
C THR A 341 -29.84 24.36 -14.74
N GLY A 342 -28.89 23.67 -14.12
CA GLY A 342 -28.18 22.55 -14.73
C GLY A 342 -27.49 21.65 -13.71
N PRO A 343 -26.97 20.51 -14.16
CA PRO A 343 -26.26 19.57 -13.30
C PRO A 343 -24.98 20.21 -12.74
N SER A 344 -24.55 19.70 -11.59
CA SER A 344 -23.31 20.11 -10.95
C SER A 344 -22.30 18.99 -10.88
N ILE A 345 -21.03 19.36 -11.02
CA ILE A 345 -19.89 18.45 -10.95
C ILE A 345 -18.92 18.98 -9.91
N THR A 346 -18.64 18.18 -8.89
CA THR A 346 -17.75 18.55 -7.79
C THR A 346 -16.67 17.49 -7.64
N TYR A 347 -15.41 17.90 -7.57
CA TYR A 347 -14.28 17.03 -7.31
C TYR A 347 -13.79 17.23 -5.88
N ILE A 348 -13.55 16.12 -5.17
CA ILE A 348 -13.19 16.10 -3.75
C ILE A 348 -11.88 15.34 -3.60
N ASN A 349 -10.94 15.92 -2.85
CA ASN A 349 -9.70 15.28 -2.48
C ASN A 349 -9.17 15.90 -1.18
N SER A 350 -8.22 15.24 -0.55
CA SER A 350 -7.64 15.66 0.73
C SER A 350 -6.12 15.69 0.71
N TYR A 351 -5.57 16.37 1.71
CA TYR A 351 -4.18 16.74 1.82
C TYR A 351 -3.59 16.37 3.19
N CYS A 352 -2.45 15.65 3.13
CA CYS A 352 -1.53 15.33 4.22
C CYS A 352 -0.16 15.99 3.85
#